data_AF-A0A2P2L0D7-F1
#
_entry.id   AF-A0A2P2L0D7-F1
#
_cell.length_a   1.000
_cell.length_b   1.000
_cell.length_c   1.000
_cell.angle_alpha   90.00
_cell.angle_beta   90.00
_cell.angle_gamma   90.00
#
_symmetry.space_group_name_H-M   'P 1'
#
loop_
_entity.id
_entity.type
_entity.pdbx_description
1 polymer ?
#
loop_
_entity_poly.entity_id
_entity_poly.type
_entity_poly.pdbx_seq_one_letter_code
_entity_poly.pdbx_strand_id
1 'polypeptide(L)' 'MQHALDPLTTVKTRVNNSGRASALIQHEWRPKSLFTISGEVDSRAIEKSAKIGLALALKP' A
#
# COMPACT_ATOMS: atom_id res chain seq x y z
N MET A 1 7.38 -3.16 -7.64
CA MET A 1 8.11 -1.88 -7.80
C MET A 1 7.83 -0.96 -6.61
N GLN A 2 8.79 -0.12 -6.25
CA GLN A 2 8.63 0.95 -5.27
C GLN A 2 9.06 2.25 -5.93
N HIS A 3 8.31 3.32 -5.69
CA HIS A 3 8.60 4.64 -6.23
C HIS A 3 8.24 5.72 -5.20
N ALA A 4 9.09 6.74 -5.08
CA ALA A 4 8.76 7.94 -4.32
C ALA A 4 7.93 8.86 -5.22
N LEU A 5 6.70 9.15 -4.81
CA LEU A 5 5.85 10.11 -5.53
C LEU A 5 6.30 11.55 -5.23
N ASP A 6 6.73 11.76 -3.99
CA ASP A 6 7.32 12.99 -3.47
C ASP A 6 8.23 12.62 -2.25
N PRO A 7 8.96 13.57 -1.64
CA PRO A 7 9.86 13.27 -0.51
C PRO A 7 9.19 12.65 0.72
N LEU A 8 7.87 12.83 0.88
CA LEU A 8 7.08 12.36 2.02
C LEU A 8 6.17 11.17 1.67
N THR A 9 5.97 10.89 0.38
CA THR A 9 5.04 9.85 -0.09
C THR A 9 5.74 8.80 -0.94
N THR A 10 5.61 7.54 -0.52
CA THR A 10 6.09 6.37 -1.27
C THR A 10 4.92 5.52 -1.70
N VAL A 11 4.96 5.06 -2.95
CA VAL A 11 4.05 4.06 -3.49
C VAL A 11 4.81 2.77 -3.75
N LYS A 12 4.22 1.65 -3.36
CA LYS A 12 4.70 0.30 -3.66
C LYS A 12 3.60 -0.45 -4.38
N THR A 13 3.96 -1.17 -5.43
CA THR A 13 3.05 -2.11 -6.09
C THR A 13 3.75 -3.45 -6.27
N ARG A 14 3.00 -4.53 -6.15
CA ARG A 14 3.52 -5.88 -6.32
C ARG A 14 2.47 -6.75 -6.98
N VAL A 15 2.88 -7.42 -8.05
CA VAL A 15 2.11 -8.48 -8.70
C VAL A 15 2.85 -9.79 -8.49
N ASN A 16 2.13 -10.88 -8.24
CA ASN A 16 2.72 -12.21 -8.15
C ASN A 16 2.20 -13.15 -9.25
N ASN A 17 2.85 -14.30 -9.39
CA ASN A 17 2.49 -15.35 -10.35
C ASN A 17 1.15 -16.04 -10.04
N SER A 18 0.56 -15.81 -8.85
CA SER A 18 -0.76 -16.32 -8.49
C SER A 18 -1.91 -15.42 -8.96
N GLY A 19 -1.63 -14.35 -9.72
CA GLY A 19 -2.64 -13.39 -10.19
C GLY A 19 -3.05 -12.36 -9.15
N ARG A 20 -2.29 -12.21 -8.07
CA ARG A 20 -2.61 -11.23 -7.02
C ARG A 20 -1.81 -9.95 -7.25
N ALA A 21 -2.53 -8.84 -7.33
CA ALA A 21 -1.96 -7.51 -7.40
C ALA A 21 -2.19 -6.79 -6.07
N SER A 22 -1.15 -6.11 -5.59
CA SER A 22 -1.19 -5.35 -4.34
C SER A 22 -0.56 -3.98 -4.54
N ALA A 23 -1.11 -3.00 -3.85
CA ALA A 23 -0.64 -1.63 -3.82
C ALA A 23 -0.55 -1.15 -2.37
N LEU A 24 0.42 -0.29 -2.10
CA LEU A 24 0.64 0.32 -0.81
C LEU A 24 1.07 1.76 -1.03
N ILE A 25 0.46 2.68 -0.29
CA ILE A 25 0.82 4.09 -0.22
C ILE A 25 1.23 4.34 1.22
N GLN A 26 2.41 4.90 1.41
CA GLN A 26 2.94 5.29 2.71
C GLN A 26 3.26 6.78 2.66
N HIS A 27 2.67 7.55 3.56
CA HIS A 27 2.78 9.01 3.60
C HIS A 27 3.24 9.49 4.98
N GLU A 28 4.25 10.35 5.02
CA GLU A 28 4.73 11.01 6.23
C GLU A 28 3.93 12.30 6.49
N TRP A 29 2.89 12.21 7.32
CA TRP A 29 2.02 13.34 7.67
C TRP A 29 2.60 14.29 8.73
N ARG A 30 3.57 13.82 9.51
CA ARG A 30 4.32 14.55 10.56
C ARG A 30 5.71 13.91 10.66
N PRO A 31 6.73 14.64 11.15
CA PRO A 31 8.10 14.13 11.20
C PRO A 31 8.17 12.73 11.79
N LYS A 32 8.68 11.79 10.99
CA LYS A 32 8.86 10.37 11.31
C LYS A 32 7.59 9.59 11.66
N SER A 33 6.40 10.17 11.49
CA SER A 33 5.12 9.50 11.69
C SER A 33 4.49 9.19 10.33
N LEU A 34 4.02 7.96 10.15
CA LEU A 34 3.62 7.46 8.85
C LEU A 34 2.18 6.98 8.87
N PHE A 35 1.46 7.33 7.81
CA PHE A 35 0.16 6.80 7.48
C PHE A 35 0.30 5.87 6.28
N THR A 36 -0.26 4.66 6.37
CA THR A 36 -0.15 3.66 5.32
C THR A 36 -1.52 3.15 4.92
N ILE A 37 -1.84 3.24 3.63
CA ILE A 37 -2.98 2.59 3.00
C ILE A 37 -2.46 1.45 2.14
N SER A 38 -3.11 0.30 2.21
CA SER A 38 -2.79 -0.85 1.37
C SER A 38 -4.04 -1.47 0.78
N GLY A 39 -3.89 -2.02 -0.42
CA GLY A 39 -4.95 -2.71 -1.14
C GLY A 39 -4.41 -3.95 -1.82
N GLU A 40 -5.17 -5.03 -1.82
CA GLU A 40 -4.84 -6.28 -2.51
C GLU A 40 -6.07 -6.80 -3.25
N VAL A 41 -5.88 -7.15 -4.52
CA VAL A 41 -6.89 -7.72 -5.39
C VAL A 41 -6.37 -9.02 -5.97
N ASP A 42 -7.26 -10.01 -6.08
CA ASP A 42 -6.96 -11.30 -6.71
C ASP A 42 -7.63 -11.34 -8.08
N SER A 43 -6.85 -11.23 -9.16
CA SER A 43 -7.41 -11.17 -10.51
C SER A 43 -8.00 -12.50 -10.99
N ARG A 44 -7.62 -13.62 -10.34
CA ARG A 44 -8.19 -14.95 -10.62
C ARG A 44 -9.48 -15.21 -9.84
N ALA A 45 -9.76 -14.37 -8.85
CA ALA A 45 -10.98 -14.40 -8.07
C ALA A 45 -11.56 -12.98 -8.02
N ILE A 46 -11.83 -12.38 -9.19
CA ILE A 46 -12.43 -11.03 -9.31
C ILE A 46 -13.75 -10.92 -8.55
N GLU A 47 -14.46 -12.04 -8.36
CA GLU A 47 -15.68 -12.11 -7.54
C GLU A 47 -15.41 -11.95 -6.03
N LYS A 48 -14.16 -12.11 -5.58
CA LYS A 48 -13.78 -11.85 -4.18
C LYS A 48 -13.54 -10.37 -3.98
N SER A 49 -14.10 -9.84 -2.89
CA SER A 49 -13.87 -8.48 -2.45
C SER A 49 -12.37 -8.19 -2.29
N ALA A 50 -11.95 -6.99 -2.70
CA ALA A 50 -10.61 -6.49 -2.46
C ALA A 50 -10.32 -6.42 -0.96
N LYS A 51 -9.08 -6.74 -0.57
CA LYS A 51 -8.62 -6.50 0.81
C LYS A 51 -8.07 -5.09 0.89
N ILE A 52 -8.49 -4.35 1.91
CA ILE A 52 -8.00 -3.01 2.19
C ILE A 52 -7.43 -3.02 3.61
N GLY A 53 -6.26 -2.43 3.78
CA GLY A 53 -5.58 -2.31 5.07
C GLY A 53 -5.19 -0.87 5.34
N LEU A 54 -5.33 -0.46 6.59
CA LEU A 54 -4.90 0.85 7.08
C LEU A 54 -3.97 0.67 8.27
N ALA A 55 -2.87 1.42 8.30
CA ALA A 55 -1.93 1.44 9.41
C ALA A 55 -1.44 2.87 9.70
N LEU A 56 -1.17 3.12 10.98
CA LEU A 56 -0.61 4.37 11.48
C LEU A 56 0.58 4.05 12.38
N ALA A 57 1.73 4.62 12.07
CA ALA A 57 2.94 4.55 12.89
C ALA A 57 3.23 5.95 13.44
N LEU A 58 3.20 6.08 14.76
CA LEU A 58 3.47 7.34 15.47
C LEU A 58 4.87 7.29 16.06
N LYS A 59 5.61 8.40 15.93
CA LYS A 59 6.75 8.65 16.80
C LYS A 59 6.37 9.64 17.90
N PRO A 60 6.92 9.46 19.11
CA PRO A 60 6.69 10.36 20.23
C PRO A 60 7.17 11.78 19.94
#